data_AF-A0AAT9HPW9-F1
#
_entry.id   AF-A0AAT9HPW9-F1
#
_cell.length_a   1.000
_cell.length_b   1.000
_cell.length_c   1.000
_cell.angle_alpha   90.00
_cell.angle_beta   90.00
_cell.angle_gamma   90.00
#
_symmetry.space_group_name_H-M   'P 1'
#
loop_
_entity.id
_entity.type
_entity.pdbx_description
1 polymer ?
#
loop_
_entity_poly.entity_id
_entity_poly.type
_entity_poly.pdbx_seq_one_letter_code
_entity_poly.pdbx_strand_id
1 'polypeptide(L)'
;MVPKDHLVTAADTVTLEDLADDIVLHPLDDVLAWEKLPGRPAFERPATTADAIELVAAGIGVLVVPLSLARLHHRKDLTHRPLDGAPESGVALSWPEAATTDRVEDFIGIVRGRTVNSTRGRRPEPGKKAERAPRRQQPAGRGGRGAAAGKTKNPRRGRPRRGS
;
A
#
# COMPACT_ATOMS: atom_id res chain seq x y z
N MET A 1 7.95 -17.90 -6.01
CA MET A 1 8.29 -17.62 -7.42
C MET A 1 8.54 -18.94 -8.12
N VAL A 2 7.94 -19.11 -9.29
CA VAL A 2 7.97 -20.35 -10.08
C VAL A 2 7.94 -20.03 -11.59
N PRO A 3 8.36 -20.95 -12.46
CA PRO A 3 8.05 -20.87 -13.89
C PRO A 3 6.55 -20.77 -14.15
N LYS A 4 6.17 -20.09 -15.24
CA LYS A 4 4.75 -19.86 -15.58
C LYS A 4 3.94 -21.13 -15.85
N ASP A 5 4.60 -22.21 -16.19
CA ASP A 5 4.03 -23.53 -16.46
C ASP A 5 4.08 -24.48 -15.25
N HIS A 6 4.54 -24.01 -14.08
CA HIS A 6 4.60 -24.79 -12.86
C HIS A 6 3.20 -25.14 -12.32
N LEU A 7 3.02 -26.33 -11.74
CA LEU A 7 1.73 -26.85 -11.27
C LEU A 7 1.01 -25.91 -10.28
N VAL A 8 1.75 -25.33 -9.33
CA VAL A 8 1.20 -24.41 -8.32
C VAL A 8 0.58 -23.14 -8.92
N THR A 9 0.81 -22.85 -10.20
CA THR A 9 0.16 -21.74 -10.88
C THR A 9 -1.34 -21.99 -11.13
N ALA A 10 -1.82 -23.23 -10.99
CA ALA A 10 -3.23 -23.59 -11.10
C ALA A 10 -4.10 -23.06 -9.94
N ALA A 11 -3.49 -22.75 -8.79
CA ALA A 11 -4.16 -22.18 -7.63
C ALA A 11 -3.84 -20.69 -7.47
N ASP A 12 -4.77 -19.94 -6.87
CA ASP A 12 -4.57 -18.52 -6.57
C ASP A 12 -3.75 -18.29 -5.30
N THR A 13 -3.67 -19.28 -4.43
CA THR A 13 -2.86 -19.31 -3.20
C THR A 13 -2.34 -20.72 -3.00
N VAL A 14 -1.14 -20.84 -2.46
CA VAL A 14 -0.39 -22.08 -2.29
C VAL A 14 -0.13 -22.26 -0.79
N THR A 15 -0.11 -23.50 -0.30
CA THR A 15 0.23 -23.85 1.09
C THR A 15 1.67 -24.38 1.17
N LEU A 16 2.21 -24.54 2.38
CA LEU A 16 3.54 -25.14 2.54
C LEU A 16 3.57 -26.59 2.05
N GLU A 17 2.47 -27.33 2.27
CA GLU A 17 2.32 -28.73 1.88
C GLU A 17 2.35 -28.92 0.36
N ASP A 18 1.83 -27.97 -0.40
CA ASP A 18 1.88 -27.99 -1.87
C ASP A 18 3.31 -27.94 -2.42
N LEU A 19 4.28 -27.47 -1.63
CA LEU A 19 5.70 -27.39 -1.99
C LEU A 19 6.52 -28.58 -1.48
N ALA A 20 5.91 -29.54 -0.78
CA ALA A 20 6.63 -30.63 -0.11
C ALA A 20 7.49 -31.47 -1.06
N ASP A 21 7.01 -31.66 -2.29
CA ASP A 21 7.69 -32.43 -3.33
C ASP A 21 8.63 -31.58 -4.21
N ASP A 22 8.55 -30.25 -4.13
CA ASP A 22 9.40 -29.34 -4.90
C ASP A 22 10.79 -29.19 -4.28
N ILE A 23 11.77 -28.87 -5.13
CA ILE A 23 13.05 -28.37 -4.65
C ILE A 23 12.85 -26.90 -4.27
N VAL A 24 12.98 -26.58 -2.99
CA VAL A 24 12.90 -25.20 -2.49
C VAL A 24 14.31 -24.64 -2.38
N LEU A 25 14.61 -23.66 -3.22
CA LEU A 25 15.87 -22.93 -3.21
C LEU A 25 15.91 -22.02 -1.99
N HIS A 26 17.05 -22.03 -1.28
CA HIS A 26 17.29 -21.23 -0.09
C HIS A 26 18.63 -20.49 -0.24
N PRO A 27 18.64 -19.27 -0.79
CA PRO A 27 19.86 -18.53 -1.02
C PRO A 27 20.52 -18.11 0.31
N LEU A 28 21.81 -17.78 0.28
CA LEU A 28 22.56 -17.38 1.49
C LEU A 28 22.12 -16.02 2.05
N ASP A 29 21.54 -15.15 1.22
CA ASP A 29 21.02 -13.82 1.56
C ASP A 29 19.50 -13.80 1.84
N ASP A 30 18.88 -14.97 2.08
CA ASP A 30 17.45 -15.05 2.37
C ASP A 30 17.09 -14.20 3.61
N VAL A 31 15.96 -13.50 3.49
CA VAL A 31 15.42 -12.60 4.50
C VAL A 31 14.30 -13.24 5.32
N LEU A 32 13.89 -14.46 4.96
CA LEU A 32 12.88 -15.22 5.68
C LEU A 32 13.54 -16.15 6.72
N ALA A 33 13.08 -16.03 7.97
CA ALA A 33 13.57 -16.85 9.07
C ALA A 33 12.81 -18.19 9.13
N TRP A 34 13.26 -19.18 8.36
CA TRP A 34 12.68 -20.52 8.36
C TRP A 34 13.13 -21.36 9.56
N GLU A 35 12.19 -21.96 10.28
CA GLU A 35 12.49 -23.07 11.20
C GLU A 35 12.77 -24.37 10.41
N LYS A 36 11.94 -24.63 9.40
CA LYS A 36 12.06 -25.75 8.47
C LYS A 36 11.58 -25.30 7.09
N LEU A 37 12.35 -25.60 6.05
CA LEU A 37 11.93 -25.33 4.67
C LEU A 37 10.74 -26.23 4.30
N PRO A 38 9.75 -25.73 3.54
CA PRO A 38 8.50 -26.44 3.27
C PRO A 38 8.64 -27.59 2.27
N GLY A 39 9.72 -27.62 1.48
CA GLY A 39 10.00 -28.65 0.49
C GLY A 39 11.39 -29.28 0.63
N ARG A 40 11.84 -29.94 -0.43
CA ARG A 40 13.15 -30.61 -0.46
C ARG A 40 14.27 -29.58 -0.61
N PRO A 41 15.35 -29.66 0.18
CA PRO A 41 16.47 -28.73 0.01
C PRO A 41 17.20 -29.03 -1.30
N ALA A 42 17.69 -27.97 -1.96
CA ALA A 42 18.66 -28.11 -3.03
C ALA A 42 20.00 -28.65 -2.49
N PHE A 43 20.78 -29.30 -3.36
CA PHE A 43 22.10 -29.83 -3.01
C PHE A 43 23.06 -28.73 -2.56
N GLU A 44 23.02 -27.58 -3.24
CA GLU A 44 23.81 -26.40 -2.93
C GLU A 44 22.90 -25.18 -2.78
N ARG A 45 23.29 -24.27 -1.88
CA ARG A 45 22.59 -23.01 -1.66
C ARG A 45 23.14 -21.94 -2.60
N PRO A 46 22.29 -21.27 -3.39
CA PRO A 46 22.73 -20.15 -4.22
C PRO A 46 23.33 -19.03 -3.36
N ALA A 47 24.36 -18.35 -3.86
CA ALA A 47 25.03 -17.30 -3.10
C ALA A 47 24.10 -16.09 -2.86
N THR A 48 23.26 -15.77 -3.85
CA THR A 48 22.32 -14.65 -3.77
C THR A 48 20.90 -15.04 -4.20
N THR A 49 19.94 -14.21 -3.83
CA THR A 49 18.54 -14.33 -4.26
C THR A 49 18.45 -14.22 -5.79
N ALA A 50 19.27 -13.39 -6.42
CA ALA A 50 19.33 -13.28 -7.88
C ALA A 50 19.80 -14.59 -8.54
N ASP A 51 20.84 -15.23 -7.99
CA ASP A 51 21.32 -16.53 -8.49
C ASP A 51 20.24 -17.61 -8.34
N ALA A 52 19.53 -17.63 -7.20
CA ALA A 52 18.41 -18.54 -6.99
C ALA A 52 17.32 -18.35 -8.04
N ILE A 53 17.00 -17.10 -8.41
CA ILE A 53 16.00 -16.79 -9.43
C ILE A 53 16.40 -17.31 -10.81
N GLU A 54 17.68 -17.24 -11.18
CA GLU A 54 18.17 -17.86 -12.43
C GLU A 54 17.97 -19.38 -12.43
N LEU A 55 18.18 -20.05 -11.29
CA LEU A 55 17.91 -21.48 -11.15
C LEU A 55 16.40 -21.80 -11.23
N VAL A 56 15.54 -20.96 -10.65
CA VAL A 56 14.07 -21.09 -10.83
C VAL A 56 13.72 -21.00 -12.31
N ALA A 57 14.27 -20.01 -13.03
CA ALA A 57 14.02 -19.84 -14.45
C ALA A 57 14.55 -21.01 -15.30
N ALA A 58 15.61 -21.67 -14.85
CA ALA A 58 16.12 -22.91 -15.44
C ALA A 58 15.27 -24.15 -15.07
N GLY A 59 14.22 -24.00 -14.25
CA GLY A 59 13.32 -25.10 -13.85
C GLY A 59 13.90 -26.01 -12.77
N ILE A 60 14.95 -25.58 -12.06
CA ILE A 60 15.64 -26.42 -11.06
C ILE A 60 14.83 -26.54 -9.76
N GLY A 61 14.01 -25.53 -9.45
CA GLY A 61 13.19 -25.53 -8.24
C GLY A 61 12.34 -24.27 -8.13
N VAL A 62 11.79 -24.06 -6.94
CA VAL A 62 10.95 -22.92 -6.57
C VAL A 62 11.66 -22.07 -5.53
N LEU A 63 11.28 -20.79 -5.43
CA LEU A 63 11.86 -19.87 -4.45
C LEU A 63 10.77 -19.13 -3.69
N VAL A 64 10.82 -19.13 -2.36
CA VAL A 64 9.95 -18.30 -1.52
C VAL A 64 10.68 -17.02 -1.17
N VAL A 65 10.08 -15.87 -1.48
CA VAL A 65 10.63 -14.54 -1.19
C VAL A 65 9.50 -13.57 -0.87
N PRO A 66 9.77 -12.48 -0.13
CA PRO A 66 8.84 -11.37 -0.02
C PRO A 66 8.45 -10.78 -1.37
N LEU A 67 7.23 -10.24 -1.45
CA LEU A 67 6.69 -9.69 -2.70
C LEU A 67 7.54 -8.54 -3.27
N SER A 68 8.23 -7.78 -2.42
CA SER A 68 9.17 -6.73 -2.86
C SER A 68 10.33 -7.29 -3.69
N LEU A 69 10.93 -8.41 -3.26
CA LEU A 69 12.00 -9.08 -3.99
C LEU A 69 11.48 -9.76 -5.26
N ALA A 70 10.30 -10.38 -5.20
CA ALA A 70 9.67 -10.95 -6.39
C ALA A 70 9.39 -9.88 -7.48
N ARG A 71 9.04 -8.65 -7.06
CA ARG A 71 8.86 -7.51 -7.96
C ARG A 71 10.19 -6.96 -8.46
N LEU A 72 11.19 -6.85 -7.58
CA LEU A 72 12.53 -6.36 -7.92
C LEU A 72 13.17 -7.21 -9.03
N HIS A 73 13.04 -8.53 -8.94
CA HIS A 73 13.59 -9.48 -9.89
C HIS A 73 12.55 -10.04 -10.88
N HIS A 74 11.49 -9.27 -11.15
CA HIS A 74 10.48 -9.71 -12.09
C HIS A 74 11.07 -9.98 -13.48
N ARG A 75 10.72 -11.14 -14.05
CA ARG A 75 11.07 -11.55 -15.41
C ARG A 75 9.91 -12.28 -16.09
N LYS A 76 9.92 -12.27 -17.42
CA LYS A 76 8.76 -12.63 -18.28
C LYS A 76 8.32 -14.09 -18.20
N ASP A 77 9.21 -14.98 -17.79
CA ASP A 77 9.07 -16.44 -17.74
C ASP A 77 8.73 -16.94 -16.34
N LEU A 78 8.80 -16.08 -15.32
CA LEU A 78 8.43 -16.39 -13.95
C LEU A 78 7.10 -15.74 -13.54
N THR A 79 6.49 -16.32 -12.52
CA THR A 79 5.33 -15.76 -11.82
C THR A 79 5.44 -16.03 -10.32
N HIS A 80 4.50 -15.49 -9.53
CA HIS A 80 4.42 -15.72 -8.09
C HIS A 80 2.98 -15.97 -7.66
N ARG A 81 2.83 -16.76 -6.60
CA ARG A 81 1.58 -16.98 -5.88
C ARG A 81 1.79 -16.63 -4.40
N PRO A 82 0.78 -16.06 -3.72
CA PRO A 82 0.75 -15.97 -2.27
C PRO A 82 0.96 -17.36 -1.66
N LEU A 83 1.80 -17.43 -0.63
CA LEU A 83 2.09 -18.65 0.12
C LEU A 83 1.54 -18.48 1.54
N ASP A 84 0.63 -19.37 1.92
CA ASP A 84 0.04 -19.40 3.25
C ASP A 84 0.93 -20.23 4.20
N GLY A 85 0.98 -19.83 5.48
CA GLY A 85 1.78 -20.49 6.52
C GLY A 85 3.28 -20.20 6.49
N ALA A 86 3.78 -19.39 5.56
CA ALA A 86 5.20 -19.01 5.51
C ALA A 86 5.56 -17.94 6.57
N PRO A 87 6.83 -17.88 7.02
CA PRO A 87 7.32 -16.78 7.82
C PRO A 87 7.11 -15.43 7.13
N GLU A 88 6.75 -14.41 7.90
CA GLU A 88 6.62 -13.05 7.39
C GLU A 88 7.98 -12.32 7.39
N SER A 89 8.20 -11.49 6.37
CA SER A 89 9.34 -10.57 6.36
C SER A 89 9.05 -9.29 7.13
N GLY A 90 9.86 -8.98 8.14
CA GLY A 90 9.79 -7.73 8.88
C GLY A 90 10.67 -6.63 8.29
N VAL A 91 10.18 -5.39 8.29
CA VAL A 91 10.98 -4.18 8.02
C VAL A 91 10.93 -3.29 9.25
N ALA A 92 12.10 -2.92 9.77
CA ALA A 92 12.23 -2.05 10.93
C ALA A 92 13.02 -0.80 10.59
N LEU A 93 12.65 0.32 11.23
CA LEU A 93 13.43 1.55 11.24
C LEU A 93 14.18 1.60 12.57
N SER A 94 15.47 1.88 12.52
CA SER A 94 16.31 2.04 13.71
C SER A 94 17.15 3.30 13.61
N TRP A 95 17.31 3.98 14.74
CA TRP A 95 18.18 5.14 14.91
C TRP A 95 18.69 5.17 16.35
N PRO A 96 19.85 5.80 16.64
CA PRO A 96 20.31 5.97 18.00
C PRO A 96 19.32 6.80 18.82
N GLU A 97 19.00 6.33 20.03
CA GLU A 97 18.03 7.02 20.89
C GLU A 97 18.40 8.49 21.14
N ALA A 98 19.68 8.77 21.39
CA ALA A 98 20.23 10.12 21.58
C ALA A 98 20.11 11.03 20.35
N ALA A 99 19.81 10.48 19.17
CA ALA A 99 19.59 11.21 17.92
C ALA A 99 18.10 11.38 17.58
N THR A 100 17.18 11.11 18.52
CA THR A 100 15.75 11.35 18.33
C THR A 100 15.50 12.86 18.30
N THR A 101 15.17 13.38 17.12
CA THR A 101 14.86 14.80 16.89
C THR A 101 13.41 14.96 16.48
N ASP A 102 12.88 16.19 16.48
CA ASP A 102 11.54 16.50 15.98
C ASP A 102 11.28 15.94 14.56
N ARG A 103 12.32 15.94 13.69
CA ARG A 103 12.21 15.38 12.34
C ARG A 103 12.05 13.86 12.33
N VAL A 104 12.67 13.17 13.28
CA VAL A 104 12.53 11.72 13.44
C VAL A 104 11.13 11.39 13.92
N GLU A 105 10.61 12.14 14.90
CA GLU A 105 9.21 12.00 15.37
C GLU A 105 8.20 12.26 14.25
N ASP A 106 8.43 13.27 13.41
CA ASP A 106 7.61 13.53 12.23
C ASP A 106 7.67 12.37 11.23
N PHE A 107 8.87 11.83 10.97
CA PHE A 107 9.06 10.69 10.08
C PHE A 107 8.35 9.43 10.59
N ILE A 108 8.45 9.13 11.90
CA ILE A 108 7.68 8.04 12.55
C ILE A 108 6.18 8.26 12.35
N GLY A 109 5.72 9.50 12.54
CA GLY A 109 4.34 9.88 12.30
C GLY A 109 3.89 9.52 10.88
N ILE A 110 4.67 9.89 9.87
CA ILE A 110 4.40 9.61 8.45
C ILE A 110 4.33 8.10 8.19
N VAL A 111 5.31 7.35 8.68
CA VAL A 111 5.38 5.88 8.51
C VAL A 111 4.17 5.19 9.15
N ARG A 112 3.65 5.73 10.26
CA ARG A 112 2.40 5.27 10.91
C ARG A 112 1.12 5.80 10.27
N GLY A 113 1.20 6.49 9.13
CA GLY A 113 0.05 6.97 8.37
C GLY A 113 -0.41 8.41 8.66
N ARG A 114 0.39 9.21 9.39
CA ARG A 114 0.12 10.65 9.54
C ARG A 114 0.34 11.35 8.19
N THR A 115 -0.73 11.88 7.62
CA THR A 115 -0.67 12.66 6.38
C THR A 115 -0.52 14.16 6.64
N VAL A 116 -0.18 14.93 5.59
CA VAL A 116 0.09 16.38 5.62
C VAL A 116 -1.08 17.22 6.19
N ASN A 117 -2.29 16.65 6.23
CA ASN A 117 -3.50 17.26 6.80
C ASN A 117 -3.73 16.95 8.30
N SER A 118 -2.83 16.22 8.96
CA SER A 118 -2.96 15.96 10.39
C SER A 118 -2.64 17.23 11.19
N THR A 119 -3.67 17.80 11.82
CA THR A 119 -3.60 19.03 12.63
C THR A 119 -2.89 18.82 13.98
N ARG A 120 -2.64 17.57 14.40
CA ARG A 120 -1.93 17.23 15.64
C ARG A 120 -0.42 17.09 15.35
N GLY A 121 0.31 18.20 15.44
CA GLY A 121 1.77 18.23 15.22
C GLY A 121 2.26 19.36 14.31
N ARG A 122 1.38 20.09 13.63
CA ARG A 122 1.78 21.32 12.94
C ARG A 122 2.15 22.36 13.99
N ARG A 123 3.44 22.46 14.32
CA ARG A 123 3.96 23.64 15.01
C ARG A 123 3.68 24.82 14.08
N PRO A 124 2.90 25.82 14.49
CA PRO A 124 2.75 27.01 13.67
C PRO A 124 4.15 27.63 13.54
N GLU A 125 4.60 27.81 12.30
CA GLU A 125 5.72 28.69 11.96
C GLU A 125 5.49 30.03 12.67
N PRO A 126 6.37 30.47 13.58
CA PRO A 126 6.23 31.76 14.23
C PRO A 126 6.60 32.84 13.22
N GLY A 127 5.65 33.26 12.37
CA GLY A 127 6.02 34.26 11.35
C GLY A 127 5.02 34.71 10.32
N LYS A 128 3.78 34.19 10.25
CA LYS A 128 2.77 34.77 9.34
C LYS A 128 1.53 35.20 10.12
N LYS A 129 1.62 36.38 10.73
CA LYS A 129 0.45 37.19 11.05
C LYS A 129 -0.34 37.35 9.76
N ALA A 130 -1.51 36.74 9.69
CA ALA A 130 -2.48 37.03 8.65
C ALA A 130 -2.85 38.51 8.76
N GLU A 131 -2.32 39.31 7.85
CA GLU A 131 -2.66 40.72 7.72
C GLU A 131 -4.14 40.81 7.35
N ARG A 132 -4.97 41.13 8.35
CA ARG A 132 -6.39 41.42 8.14
C ARG A 132 -6.47 42.70 7.31
N ALA A 133 -6.86 42.57 6.05
CA ALA A 133 -7.22 43.70 5.20
C ALA A 133 -8.37 44.51 5.85
N PRO A 134 -8.30 45.85 5.89
CA PRO A 134 -9.33 46.65 6.54
C PRO A 134 -10.61 46.66 5.69
N ARG A 135 -11.74 46.33 6.32
CA ARG A 135 -13.09 46.47 5.76
C ARG A 135 -13.37 47.96 5.49
N ARG A 136 -13.49 48.31 4.21
CA ARG A 136 -13.94 49.64 3.76
C ARG A 136 -15.42 49.81 4.11
N GLN A 137 -15.71 50.82 4.93
CA GLN A 137 -17.07 51.19 5.35
C GLN A 137 -17.85 51.75 4.14
N GLN A 138 -19.06 51.24 3.88
CA GLN A 138 -20.03 51.88 2.96
C GLN A 138 -21.04 52.69 3.79
N PRO A 139 -21.33 53.95 3.41
CA PRO A 139 -22.35 54.74 4.08
C PRO A 139 -23.76 54.37 3.62
N ALA A 140 -24.71 54.51 4.56
CA ALA A 140 -26.13 54.29 4.35
C ALA A 140 -26.74 55.32 3.38
N GLY A 141 -27.53 54.84 2.42
CA GLY A 141 -28.33 55.63 1.49
C GLY A 141 -29.73 55.03 1.36
N ARG A 142 -30.75 55.87 1.42
CA ARG A 142 -32.13 55.58 1.82
C ARG A 142 -33.09 55.80 0.63
N GLY A 143 -34.06 54.89 0.44
CA GLY A 143 -35.29 55.09 -0.36
C GLY A 143 -35.14 54.81 -1.87
N GLY A 144 -36.13 54.27 -2.60
CA GLY A 144 -37.47 53.81 -2.23
C GLY A 144 -38.26 53.34 -3.46
N ARG A 145 -39.21 52.43 -3.19
CA ARG A 145 -40.53 52.19 -3.83
C ARG A 145 -40.68 51.71 -5.28
N GLY A 146 -41.44 50.60 -5.37
CA GLY A 146 -42.44 50.29 -6.42
C GLY A 146 -42.05 49.09 -7.28
N ALA A 147 -42.87 48.08 -7.56
CA ALA A 147 -44.26 47.74 -7.24
C ALA A 147 -44.37 46.21 -7.54
N ALA A 148 -44.93 45.42 -6.63
CA ALA A 148 -46.26 44.81 -6.72
C ALA A 148 -46.43 43.61 -7.67
N ALA A 149 -47.21 42.64 -7.16
CA ALA A 149 -47.80 41.44 -7.78
C ALA A 149 -46.91 40.18 -7.77
N GLY A 150 -47.29 39.04 -7.21
CA GLY A 150 -48.55 38.64 -6.59
C GLY A 150 -48.65 37.12 -6.58
N LYS A 151 -48.88 36.55 -5.39
CA LYS A 151 -49.63 35.30 -5.09
C LYS A 151 -49.19 33.95 -5.71
N THR A 152 -48.57 33.14 -4.84
CA THR A 152 -49.04 31.81 -4.35
C THR A 152 -49.68 30.80 -5.33
N LYS A 153 -49.11 29.58 -5.42
CA LYS A 153 -49.67 28.29 -4.91
C LYS A 153 -49.02 27.07 -5.59
N ASN A 154 -48.42 26.18 -4.80
CA ASN A 154 -48.40 24.73 -5.06
C ASN A 154 -49.82 24.17 -4.70
N PRO A 155 -50.31 22.95 -5.05
CA PRO A 155 -49.61 21.74 -5.53
C PRO A 155 -50.36 20.81 -6.54
N ARG A 156 -49.69 19.71 -6.95
CA ARG A 156 -50.19 18.36 -7.38
C ARG A 156 -51.15 18.18 -8.59
N ARG A 157 -50.70 17.39 -9.58
CA ARG A 157 -51.44 16.35 -10.37
C ARG A 157 -50.43 15.72 -11.36
N GLY A 158 -50.31 14.43 -11.67
CA GLY A 158 -50.93 13.16 -11.31
C GLY A 158 -50.45 12.10 -12.35
N ARG A 159 -50.03 10.91 -11.87
CA ARG A 159 -50.15 9.50 -12.41
C ARG A 159 -50.33 9.22 -13.95
N PRO A 160 -50.26 7.94 -14.45
CA PRO A 160 -49.46 6.73 -14.10
C PRO A 160 -49.05 5.82 -15.33
N ARG A 161 -48.53 4.60 -15.03
CA ARG A 161 -48.61 3.29 -15.78
C ARG A 161 -47.72 3.11 -17.02
N ARG A 162 -47.34 1.91 -17.47
CA ARG A 162 -47.13 0.51 -16.99
C ARG A 162 -46.73 -0.27 -18.26
N GLY A 163 -45.75 -1.17 -18.16
CA GLY A 163 -45.69 -2.42 -18.94
C GLY A 163 -44.93 -2.41 -20.27
N SER A 164 -43.83 -3.14 -20.33
CA SER A 164 -43.80 -4.55 -20.78
C SER A 164 -42.65 -5.26 -20.10
#